data_AF-A0A847T125-F1
#
_entry.id   AF-A0A847T125-F1
#
_cell.length_a   1.000
_cell.length_b   1.000
_cell.length_c   1.000
_cell.angle_alpha   90.00
_cell.angle_beta   90.00
_cell.angle_gamma   90.00
#
_symmetry.space_group_name_H-M   'P 1'
#
loop_
_entity.id
_entity.type
_entity.pdbx_description
1 polymer ?
#
loop_
_entity_poly.entity_id
_entity_poly.type
_entity_poly.pdbx_seq_one_letter_code
_entity_poly.pdbx_strand_id
1 'polypeptide(L)'
;MKRLWRCNVCNDIHYGVKAPAICPTCGAKTAFTLIDYPESMKVIFDDGERLDEVDMLLEVWNKFAEGKPFKVNPDEVFVRTLAKGELENQKNHGLKYCPCRITTGDRLEDLALICPCNFFIQPVYKESGECWCGLFVRRD
;
A
#
# COMPACT_ATOMS: atom_id res chain seq x y z
N MET A 1 -17.63 6.69 -17.86
CA MET A 1 -16.16 6.80 -17.78
C MET A 1 -15.78 7.41 -16.44
N LYS A 2 -14.73 6.90 -15.76
CA LYS A 2 -14.23 7.48 -14.50
C LYS A 2 -13.51 8.82 -14.79
N ARG A 3 -13.55 9.76 -13.86
CA ARG A 3 -12.93 11.10 -13.92
C ARG A 3 -12.19 11.38 -12.61
N LEU A 4 -11.29 12.37 -12.64
CA LEU A 4 -10.59 12.87 -11.47
C LEU A 4 -11.36 14.06 -10.86
N TRP A 5 -11.47 14.05 -9.55
CA TRP A 5 -12.16 15.07 -8.77
C TRP A 5 -11.25 15.50 -7.61
N ARG A 6 -11.15 16.79 -7.33
CA ARG A 6 -10.38 17.34 -6.20
C ARG A 6 -11.30 18.03 -5.21
N CYS A 7 -11.15 17.74 -3.93
CA CYS A 7 -11.78 18.52 -2.87
C CYS A 7 -11.16 19.92 -2.80
N ASN A 8 -11.95 20.99 -2.95
CA ASN A 8 -11.45 22.36 -2.91
C ASN A 8 -11.09 22.86 -1.50
N VAL A 9 -11.32 22.06 -0.46
CA VAL A 9 -10.99 22.37 0.94
C VAL A 9 -9.66 21.76 1.36
N CYS A 10 -9.44 20.47 1.09
CA CYS A 10 -8.26 19.73 1.60
C CYS A 10 -7.46 19.02 0.50
N ASN A 11 -7.76 19.26 -0.77
CA ASN A 11 -7.07 18.68 -1.93
C ASN A 11 -7.15 17.15 -2.11
N ASP A 12 -8.02 16.45 -1.37
CA ASP A 12 -8.29 15.02 -1.59
C ASP A 12 -8.65 14.72 -3.05
N ILE A 13 -8.00 13.72 -3.65
CA ILE A 13 -8.20 13.33 -5.05
C ILE A 13 -9.01 12.04 -5.12
N HIS A 14 -10.16 12.12 -5.79
CA HIS A 14 -11.04 10.97 -6.03
C HIS A 14 -11.05 10.59 -7.52
N TYR A 15 -10.79 9.31 -7.82
CA TYR A 15 -10.95 8.75 -9.17
C TYR A 15 -12.22 7.89 -9.27
N GLY A 16 -13.27 8.42 -9.90
CA GLY A 16 -14.57 7.77 -9.92
C GLY A 16 -15.54 8.32 -10.95
N VAL A 17 -16.70 7.67 -11.09
CA VAL A 17 -17.75 8.08 -12.05
C VAL A 17 -18.42 9.40 -11.62
N LYS A 18 -18.52 9.63 -10.31
CA LYS A 18 -19.10 10.84 -9.70
C LYS A 18 -18.27 11.26 -8.48
N ALA A 19 -18.29 12.55 -8.16
CA ALA A 19 -17.70 13.05 -6.92
C ALA A 19 -18.42 12.50 -5.67
N PRO A 20 -17.69 12.29 -4.56
CA PRO A 20 -18.28 12.05 -3.25
C PRO A 20 -19.13 13.24 -2.78
N ALA A 21 -20.27 12.96 -2.14
CA ALA A 21 -21.11 14.01 -1.56
C ALA A 21 -20.48 14.65 -0.31
N ILE A 22 -19.66 13.88 0.41
CA ILE A 22 -18.89 14.29 1.58
C ILE A 22 -17.44 13.89 1.34
N CYS A 23 -16.50 14.80 1.58
CA CYS A 23 -15.07 14.51 1.51
C CYS A 23 -14.67 13.53 2.62
N PRO A 24 -14.02 12.38 2.30
CA PRO A 24 -13.62 11.40 3.30
C PRO A 24 -12.49 11.92 4.21
N THR A 25 -11.76 12.94 3.77
CA THR A 25 -10.58 13.47 4.47
C THR A 25 -10.94 14.61 5.42
N CYS A 26 -11.74 15.59 4.98
CA CYS A 26 -12.08 16.77 5.80
C CYS A 26 -13.57 16.92 6.16
N GLY A 27 -14.45 16.05 5.64
CA GLY A 27 -15.89 16.11 5.93
C GLY A 27 -16.67 17.23 5.20
N ALA A 28 -16.01 18.03 4.36
CA ALA A 28 -16.68 19.07 3.58
C ALA A 28 -17.76 18.48 2.65
N LYS A 29 -18.94 19.12 2.60
CA LYS A 29 -20.06 18.71 1.77
C LYS A 29 -19.97 19.34 0.39
N THR A 30 -20.26 18.56 -0.67
CA THR A 30 -20.33 19.03 -2.07
C THR A 30 -19.13 19.87 -2.51
N ALA A 31 -17.93 19.49 -2.05
CA ALA A 31 -16.71 20.28 -2.17
C ALA A 31 -15.79 19.84 -3.33
N PHE A 32 -16.19 18.85 -4.12
CA PHE A 32 -15.36 18.32 -5.20
C PHE A 32 -15.59 19.06 -6.51
N THR A 33 -14.48 19.43 -7.16
CA THR A 33 -14.47 19.94 -8.54
C THR A 33 -13.81 18.94 -9.47
N LEU A 34 -14.22 18.92 -10.75
CA LEU A 34 -13.52 18.17 -11.79
C LEU A 34 -12.14 18.78 -12.02
N ILE A 35 -11.14 17.93 -12.19
CA ILE A 35 -9.77 18.32 -12.54
C ILE A 35 -9.22 17.40 -13.63
N ASP A 36 -8.09 17.77 -14.21
CA ASP A 36 -7.37 16.96 -15.18
C ASP A 36 -6.25 16.11 -14.54
N TYR A 37 -5.61 15.27 -15.36
CA TYR A 37 -4.53 14.41 -14.92
C TYR A 37 -3.29 15.22 -14.44
N PRO A 38 -2.79 16.22 -15.18
CA PRO A 38 -1.68 17.06 -14.71
C PRO A 38 -1.90 17.69 -13.33
N GLU A 39 -3.07 18.28 -13.06
CA GLU A 39 -3.39 18.84 -11.75
C GLU A 39 -3.35 17.76 -10.66
N SER A 40 -3.94 16.58 -10.92
CA SER A 40 -3.96 15.48 -9.94
C SER A 40 -2.55 14.98 -9.59
N MET A 41 -1.66 14.88 -10.57
CA MET A 41 -0.29 14.42 -10.34
C MET A 41 0.49 15.43 -9.52
N LYS A 42 0.35 16.72 -9.82
CA LYS A 42 1.04 17.77 -9.08
C LYS A 42 0.61 17.81 -7.60
N VAL A 43 -0.69 17.72 -7.34
CA VAL A 43 -1.22 17.65 -5.97
C VAL A 43 -0.68 16.42 -5.23
N ILE A 44 -0.68 15.25 -5.86
CA ILE A 44 -0.23 14.00 -5.21
C ILE A 44 1.29 14.02 -4.97
N PHE A 45 2.09 14.56 -5.89
CA PHE A 45 3.56 14.52 -5.77
C PHE A 45 4.13 15.61 -4.88
N ASP A 46 3.57 16.82 -4.91
CA ASP A 46 4.12 17.94 -4.15
C ASP A 46 3.86 17.76 -2.64
N ASP A 47 2.73 17.13 -2.27
CA ASP A 47 2.31 16.92 -0.88
C ASP A 47 2.48 15.47 -0.38
N GLY A 48 2.82 14.53 -1.27
CA GLY A 48 2.88 13.10 -0.95
C GLY A 48 4.18 12.68 -0.26
N GLU A 49 4.06 12.08 0.92
CA GLU A 49 5.21 11.49 1.61
C GLU A 49 5.75 10.25 0.86
N ARG A 50 7.08 10.12 0.80
CA ARG A 50 7.74 8.92 0.30
C ARG A 50 7.99 7.94 1.43
N LEU A 51 7.49 6.72 1.28
CA LEU A 51 7.76 5.59 2.18
C LEU A 51 8.91 4.77 1.62
N ASP A 52 10.14 5.28 1.69
CA ASP A 52 11.34 4.67 1.10
C ASP A 52 12.49 4.41 2.08
N GLU A 53 12.24 4.60 3.37
CA GLU A 53 13.17 4.22 4.43
C GLU A 53 12.74 2.93 5.13
N VAL A 54 13.72 2.15 5.59
CA VAL A 54 13.47 0.85 6.24
C VAL A 54 12.58 1.03 7.48
N ASP A 55 12.88 2.00 8.34
CA ASP A 55 12.14 2.19 9.59
C ASP A 55 10.68 2.62 9.34
N MET A 56 10.42 3.41 8.29
CA MET A 56 9.06 3.75 7.87
C MET A 56 8.29 2.50 7.45
N LEU A 57 8.92 1.58 6.71
CA LEU A 57 8.27 0.35 6.26
C LEU A 57 7.98 -0.59 7.44
N LEU A 58 8.87 -0.65 8.43
CA LEU A 58 8.61 -1.35 9.70
C LEU A 58 7.39 -0.78 10.43
N GLU A 59 7.27 0.55 10.50
CA GLU A 59 6.11 1.21 11.12
C GLU A 59 4.81 0.87 10.37
N VAL A 60 4.83 0.91 9.04
CA VAL A 60 3.71 0.52 8.19
C VAL A 60 3.25 -0.91 8.48
N TRP A 61 4.17 -1.87 8.54
CA TRP A 61 3.83 -3.27 8.80
C TRP A 61 3.33 -3.50 10.22
N ASN A 62 3.92 -2.83 11.22
CA ASN A 62 3.48 -2.94 12.61
C ASN A 62 2.07 -2.37 12.79
N LYS A 63 1.79 -1.17 12.26
CA LYS A 63 0.44 -0.59 12.24
C LYS A 63 -0.54 -1.48 11.47
N PHE A 64 -0.11 -2.04 10.34
CA PHE A 64 -0.95 -2.95 9.58
C PHE A 64 -1.29 -4.22 10.37
N ALA A 65 -0.41 -4.73 11.23
CA ALA A 65 -0.65 -5.93 12.04
C ALA A 65 -1.34 -5.64 13.40
N GLU A 66 -1.54 -4.38 13.75
CA GLU A 66 -2.15 -3.97 15.02
C GLU A 66 -3.60 -4.47 15.14
N GLY A 67 -3.93 -5.12 16.26
CA GLY A 67 -5.27 -5.67 16.52
C GLY A 67 -5.69 -6.84 15.62
N LYS A 68 -4.81 -7.35 14.75
CA LYS A 68 -5.10 -8.44 13.82
C LYS A 68 -4.65 -9.81 14.36
N PRO A 69 -5.19 -10.94 13.83
CA PRO A 69 -4.81 -12.29 14.24
C PRO A 69 -3.39 -12.71 13.79
N PHE A 70 -2.56 -11.77 13.36
CA PHE A 70 -1.16 -11.95 13.02
C PHE A 70 -0.35 -10.78 13.59
N LYS A 71 0.96 -10.99 13.66
CA LYS A 71 1.97 -10.01 14.08
C LYS A 71 3.10 -10.00 13.05
N VAL A 72 3.91 -8.95 13.06
CA VAL A 72 5.20 -8.96 12.36
C VAL A 72 6.10 -9.99 13.05
N ASN A 73 6.92 -10.69 12.27
CA ASN A 73 7.88 -11.67 12.78
C ASN A 73 8.81 -11.02 13.83
N PRO A 74 9.03 -11.68 14.99
CA PRO A 74 9.86 -11.11 16.06
C PRO A 74 11.37 -11.02 15.72
N ASP A 75 11.85 -11.71 14.69
CA ASP A 75 13.24 -11.58 14.23
C ASP A 75 13.44 -10.26 13.48
N GLU A 76 13.88 -9.22 14.20
CA GLU A 76 14.07 -7.89 13.65
C GLU A 76 15.11 -7.84 12.51
N VAL A 77 16.18 -8.64 12.60
CA VAL A 77 17.23 -8.67 11.58
C VAL A 77 16.68 -9.24 10.27
N PHE A 78 15.89 -10.31 10.38
CA PHE A 78 15.21 -10.91 9.24
C PHE A 78 14.19 -9.94 8.63
N VAL A 79 13.32 -9.33 9.43
CA VAL A 79 12.30 -8.39 8.97
C VAL A 79 12.94 -7.17 8.28
N ARG A 80 14.02 -6.61 8.82
CA ARG A 80 14.76 -5.52 8.18
C ARG A 80 15.37 -5.92 6.84
N THR A 81 15.77 -7.18 6.69
CA THR A 81 16.26 -7.71 5.41
C THR A 81 15.15 -7.76 4.37
N LEU A 82 13.94 -8.19 4.76
CA LEU A 82 12.76 -8.13 3.89
C LEU A 82 12.42 -6.69 3.48
N ALA A 83 12.50 -5.74 4.43
CA ALA A 83 12.21 -4.33 4.15
C ALA A 83 13.14 -3.76 3.08
N LYS A 84 14.45 -4.03 3.20
CA LYS A 84 15.44 -3.62 2.20
C LYS A 84 15.14 -4.22 0.83
N GLY A 85 14.78 -5.50 0.77
CA GLY A 85 14.42 -6.16 -0.49
C GLY A 85 13.17 -5.57 -1.15
N GLU A 86 12.15 -5.24 -0.37
CA GLU A 86 10.93 -4.60 -0.86
C GLU A 86 11.18 -3.18 -1.40
N LEU A 87 12.02 -2.41 -0.71
CA LEU A 87 12.42 -1.07 -1.15
C LEU A 87 13.27 -1.12 -2.42
N GLU A 88 14.15 -2.10 -2.55
CA GLU A 88 14.92 -2.32 -3.78
C GLU A 88 14.00 -2.72 -4.94
N ASN A 89 12.99 -3.57 -4.70
CA ASN A 89 11.94 -3.87 -5.68
C ASN A 89 11.17 -2.62 -6.10
N GLN A 90 10.80 -1.75 -5.15
CA GLN A 90 10.15 -0.48 -5.46
C GLN A 90 11.03 0.41 -6.32
N LYS A 91 12.33 0.50 -6.02
CA LYS A 91 13.28 1.30 -6.79
C LYS A 91 13.42 0.80 -8.22
N ASN A 92 13.50 -0.52 -8.41
CA ASN A 92 13.78 -1.12 -9.72
C ASN A 92 12.53 -1.31 -10.59
N HIS A 93 11.36 -1.52 -9.97
CA HIS A 93 10.12 -1.88 -10.66
C HIS A 93 8.96 -0.90 -10.43
N GLY A 94 9.15 0.12 -9.59
CA GLY A 94 8.18 1.17 -9.30
C GLY A 94 7.12 0.83 -8.25
N LEU A 95 7.07 -0.42 -7.75
CA LEU A 95 6.08 -0.89 -6.78
C LEU A 95 6.74 -1.78 -5.71
N LYS A 96 6.19 -1.74 -4.49
CA LYS A 96 6.65 -2.50 -3.33
C LYS A 96 6.29 -3.99 -3.43
N TYR A 97 6.84 -4.71 -4.40
CA TYR A 97 6.59 -6.15 -4.59
C TYR A 97 7.27 -6.99 -3.50
N CYS A 98 6.68 -8.14 -3.12
CA CYS A 98 7.29 -9.06 -2.14
C CYS A 98 8.73 -9.37 -2.57
N PRO A 99 9.73 -9.19 -1.69
CA PRO A 99 11.12 -9.58 -1.98
C PRO A 99 11.31 -11.09 -2.19
N CYS A 100 10.29 -11.87 -1.84
CA CYS A 100 10.27 -13.32 -1.89
C CYS A 100 9.65 -13.91 -3.16
N ARG A 101 9.09 -13.07 -4.04
CA ARG A 101 8.37 -13.51 -5.24
C ARG A 101 9.02 -12.91 -6.47
N ILE A 102 9.04 -13.70 -7.54
CA ILE A 102 9.49 -13.26 -8.85
C ILE A 102 8.30 -12.62 -9.56
N THR A 103 8.47 -11.39 -10.04
CA THR A 103 7.50 -10.71 -10.90
C THR A 103 7.42 -11.39 -12.26
N THR A 104 6.21 -11.54 -12.79
CA THR A 104 5.96 -12.18 -14.10
C THR A 104 6.23 -11.24 -15.27
N GLY A 105 6.18 -9.91 -15.03
CA GLY A 105 6.19 -8.90 -16.07
C GLY A 105 4.79 -8.55 -16.58
N ASP A 106 3.76 -9.33 -16.24
CA ASP A 106 2.37 -8.91 -16.42
C ASP A 106 1.96 -8.02 -15.25
N ARG A 107 1.71 -6.74 -15.57
CA ARG A 107 1.36 -5.74 -14.55
C ARG A 107 0.14 -6.14 -13.73
N LEU A 108 -0.92 -6.69 -14.35
CA LEU A 108 -2.17 -6.98 -13.65
C LEU A 108 -2.01 -8.18 -12.71
N GLU A 109 -1.26 -9.20 -13.13
CA GLU A 109 -0.92 -10.35 -12.28
C GLU A 109 -0.02 -9.91 -11.11
N ASP A 110 0.99 -9.10 -11.39
CA ASP A 110 1.98 -8.67 -10.40
C ASP A 110 1.39 -7.74 -9.32
N LEU A 111 0.23 -7.10 -9.55
CA LEU A 111 -0.47 -6.33 -8.51
C LEU A 111 -0.77 -7.18 -7.26
N ALA A 112 -0.97 -8.49 -7.40
CA ALA A 112 -1.20 -9.38 -6.28
C ALA A 112 0.05 -9.61 -5.42
N LEU A 113 1.24 -9.21 -5.90
CA LEU A 113 2.52 -9.35 -5.23
C LEU A 113 2.92 -8.11 -4.42
N ILE A 114 2.19 -7.00 -4.54
CA ILE A 114 2.45 -5.79 -3.76
C ILE A 114 2.24 -6.08 -2.27
N CYS A 115 3.23 -5.74 -1.45
CA CYS A 115 3.21 -5.96 -0.02
C CYS A 115 2.54 -4.79 0.74
N PRO A 116 1.73 -5.05 1.79
CA PRO A 116 1.21 -6.36 2.21
C PRO A 116 0.27 -6.97 1.18
N CYS A 117 0.59 -8.17 0.68
CA CYS A 117 -0.26 -8.87 -0.26
C CYS A 117 -1.46 -9.50 0.46
N ASN A 118 -2.43 -10.03 -0.28
CA ASN A 118 -3.52 -10.80 0.32
C ASN A 118 -3.04 -12.20 0.74
N PHE A 119 -2.11 -12.27 1.70
CA PHE A 119 -1.53 -13.54 2.15
C PHE A 119 -2.52 -14.44 2.88
N PHE A 120 -3.58 -13.86 3.47
CA PHE A 120 -4.62 -14.60 4.19
C PHE A 120 -5.30 -15.70 3.36
N ILE A 121 -5.50 -15.44 2.06
CA ILE A 121 -6.16 -16.40 1.18
C ILE A 121 -5.19 -17.49 0.68
N GLN A 122 -3.89 -17.28 0.84
CA GLN A 122 -2.85 -18.16 0.31
C GLN A 122 -2.76 -19.46 1.12
N PRO A 123 -2.53 -20.62 0.48
CA PRO A 123 -2.39 -21.91 1.16
C PRO A 123 -1.32 -21.90 2.26
N VAL A 124 -0.16 -21.30 1.98
CA VAL A 124 0.96 -21.24 2.93
C VAL A 124 0.54 -20.64 4.27
N TYR A 125 -0.15 -19.51 4.28
CA TYR A 125 -0.60 -18.91 5.55
C TYR A 125 -1.64 -19.77 6.28
N LYS A 126 -2.54 -20.43 5.54
CA LYS A 126 -3.54 -21.33 6.14
C LYS A 126 -2.90 -22.56 6.77
N GLU A 127 -1.80 -23.04 6.20
CA GLU A 127 -1.11 -24.25 6.62
C GLU A 127 -0.06 -23.99 7.71
N SER A 128 0.84 -23.03 7.51
CA SER A 128 1.93 -22.74 8.45
C SER A 128 1.58 -21.67 9.49
N GLY A 129 0.58 -20.82 9.21
CA GLY A 129 0.33 -19.61 9.99
C GLY A 129 1.26 -18.44 9.63
N GLU A 130 2.06 -18.56 8.57
CA GLU A 130 3.02 -17.53 8.14
C GLU A 130 2.79 -17.14 6.68
N CYS A 131 2.96 -15.87 6.33
CA CYS A 131 2.95 -15.48 4.92
C CYS A 131 4.15 -16.10 4.19
N TRP A 132 4.16 -16.07 2.86
CA TRP A 132 5.19 -16.73 2.05
C TRP A 132 6.64 -16.37 2.43
N CYS A 133 6.89 -15.11 2.81
CA CYS A 133 8.22 -14.66 3.24
C CYS A 133 8.45 -14.76 4.75
N GLY A 134 7.49 -15.22 5.54
CA GLY A 134 7.58 -15.23 7.00
C GLY A 134 7.52 -13.85 7.65
N LEU A 135 7.20 -12.76 6.93
CA LEU A 135 7.07 -11.41 7.49
C LEU A 135 5.93 -11.32 8.51
N PHE A 136 4.76 -11.84 8.15
CA PHE A 136 3.58 -11.88 9.00
C PHE A 136 3.37 -13.30 9.49
N VAL A 137 3.30 -13.46 10.80
CA VAL A 137 3.12 -14.74 11.49
C VAL A 137 1.87 -14.68 12.36
N ARG A 138 1.15 -15.80 12.52
CA ARG A 138 -0.06 -15.85 13.34
C ARG A 138 0.24 -15.36 14.76
N ARG A 139 -0.70 -14.61 15.31
CA ARG A 139 -0.63 -14.15 16.69
C ARG A 139 -1.07 -15.31 17.57
N ASP A 140 -0.26 -15.63 18.57
CA ASP A 140 -0.55 -16.65 19.58
C ASP A 140 -1.80 -16.28 20.40
#